data_AF-A0AAT9JVS6-F1
#
_entry.id   AF-A0AAT9JVS6-F1
#
_cell.length_a   1.000
_cell.length_b   1.000
_cell.length_c   1.000
_cell.angle_alpha   90.00
_cell.angle_beta   90.00
_cell.angle_gamma   90.00
#
_symmetry.space_group_name_H-M   'P 1'
#
loop_
_entity.id
_entity.type
_entity.pdbx_description
1 polymer ?
#
loop_
_entity_poly.entity_id
_entity_poly.type
_entity_poly.pdbx_seq_one_letter_code
_entity_poly.pdbx_strand_id
1 'polypeptide(L)'
;MAYRILHCGKSLQNYRLCVEHQVAGFTTRGPAPGDVIFLAVNSRKKTLCGLRAKLGQPTDQKPWDDSERYVATYQLIKVKYAAPFDLRFLADYGGRYWPLKFLQLAKAIQDEAAIQALNQAFDQHHSVQPIDFDESLPEEALGTDDSSPDISEQELQQVLQEVPDAKVKVTGTFQTVRFKNETDALRGLEVLVSENFYQLFPRYQPTHSLLIPENRLFLAAGVEARGEKPIKGIRSIPDALLIIYSGLAQQPFTITLIEYECFGESKTRSQDKSSYLNGQIIPQLMRFAAAFSIVTDKQIRDQTIKTWVNKIIGYIYADPDYIQLVSGWFKQLYPDLPDQLVGREIDRALTLAFQQAIQVVLIIDDLSNEQKDTISNVIQSFKLETGDSIQFIAYIVRLEQRIRLLDAEAEYALSVQ
;
A
#
# COMPACT_ATOMS: atom_id res chain seq x y z
N MET A 1 12.57 -2.24 -17.12
CA MET A 1 13.34 -1.45 -16.12
C MET A 1 13.34 -0.01 -16.62
N ALA A 2 12.63 0.88 -15.92
CA ALA A 2 12.60 2.31 -16.25
C ALA A 2 13.47 3.14 -15.29
N TYR A 3 13.84 4.34 -15.72
CA TYR A 3 14.52 5.35 -14.89
C TYR A 3 13.56 6.49 -14.59
N ARG A 4 13.52 6.95 -13.35
CA ARG A 4 12.59 7.98 -12.85
C ARG A 4 13.29 8.94 -11.90
N ILE A 5 12.81 10.17 -11.82
CA ILE A 5 13.18 11.09 -10.74
C ILE A 5 12.01 11.17 -9.78
N LEU A 6 12.23 10.78 -8.52
CA LEU A 6 11.24 10.93 -7.45
C LEU A 6 11.54 12.21 -6.70
N HIS A 7 10.64 13.18 -6.79
CA HIS A 7 10.84 14.52 -6.26
C HIS A 7 10.06 14.74 -4.95
N CYS A 8 10.75 14.99 -3.84
CA CYS A 8 10.17 15.20 -2.50
C CYS A 8 9.60 16.62 -2.29
N GLY A 9 9.46 17.41 -3.35
CA GLY A 9 9.01 18.80 -3.26
C GLY A 9 10.05 19.66 -2.54
N LYS A 10 9.58 20.51 -1.62
CA LYS A 10 10.43 21.35 -0.74
C LYS A 10 10.70 20.70 0.62
N SER A 11 10.14 19.50 0.88
CA SER A 11 10.24 18.84 2.18
C SER A 11 11.53 18.02 2.27
N LEU A 12 12.53 18.61 2.92
CA LEU A 12 13.76 17.89 3.28
C LEU A 12 13.47 16.75 4.26
N GLN A 13 12.46 16.91 5.13
CA GLN A 13 11.99 15.85 6.01
C GLN A 13 11.50 14.63 5.22
N ASN A 14 10.69 14.82 4.17
CA ASN A 14 10.22 13.69 3.35
C ASN A 14 11.38 12.97 2.66
N TYR A 15 12.39 13.72 2.21
CA TYR A 15 13.62 13.14 1.67
C TYR A 15 14.33 12.28 2.73
N ARG A 16 14.52 12.80 3.95
CA ARG A 16 15.15 12.07 5.06
C ARG A 16 14.39 10.80 5.43
N LEU A 17 13.06 10.87 5.52
CA LEU A 17 12.22 9.71 5.82
C LEU A 17 12.39 8.61 4.75
N CYS A 18 12.51 8.97 3.46
CA CYS A 18 12.80 7.99 2.41
C CYS A 18 14.15 7.30 2.61
N VAL A 19 15.18 8.06 3.01
CA VAL A 19 16.54 7.55 3.27
C VAL A 19 16.58 6.70 4.53
N GLU A 20 16.01 7.18 5.63
CA GLU A 20 16.04 6.50 6.94
C GLU A 20 15.28 5.17 6.88
N HIS A 21 14.06 5.21 6.35
CA HIS A 21 13.19 4.03 6.30
C HIS A 21 13.44 3.16 5.06
N GLN A 22 14.26 3.61 4.11
CA GLN A 22 14.53 2.91 2.85
C GLN A 22 13.23 2.61 2.07
N VAL A 23 12.35 3.61 1.96
CA VAL A 23 11.06 3.50 1.26
C VAL A 23 10.87 4.68 0.30
N ALA A 24 10.29 4.41 -0.87
CA ALA A 24 9.78 5.44 -1.78
C ALA A 24 8.25 5.40 -1.87
N GLY A 25 7.61 6.56 -1.72
CA GLY A 25 6.17 6.74 -1.91
C GLY A 25 5.87 7.51 -3.20
N PHE A 26 4.83 7.10 -3.90
CA PHE A 26 4.37 7.70 -5.17
C PHE A 26 2.91 8.11 -5.07
N THR A 27 2.60 9.28 -5.63
CA THR A 27 1.23 9.82 -5.71
C THR A 27 0.44 9.27 -6.89
N THR A 28 1.10 8.56 -7.81
CA THR A 28 0.51 7.91 -8.98
C THR A 28 0.82 6.41 -9.00
N ARG A 29 -0.06 5.65 -9.65
CA ARG A 29 0.20 4.25 -10.01
C ARG A 29 1.02 4.24 -11.31
N GLY A 30 1.94 3.29 -11.46
CA GLY A 30 2.82 3.23 -12.65
C GLY A 30 4.27 2.80 -12.38
N PRO A 31 4.92 3.22 -11.28
CA PRO A 31 6.20 2.65 -10.87
C PRO A 31 6.05 1.15 -10.59
N ALA A 32 7.06 0.36 -10.93
CA ALA A 32 7.04 -1.09 -10.77
C ALA A 32 8.32 -1.61 -10.09
N PRO A 33 8.26 -2.80 -9.46
CA PRO A 33 9.46 -3.46 -8.94
C PRO A 33 10.55 -3.55 -10.00
N GLY A 34 11.73 -3.09 -9.63
CA GLY A 34 12.92 -3.10 -10.46
C GLY A 34 13.21 -1.82 -11.26
N ASP A 35 12.33 -0.81 -11.23
CA ASP A 35 12.66 0.52 -11.73
C ASP A 35 13.78 1.17 -10.91
N VAL A 36 14.54 2.08 -11.54
CA VAL A 36 15.60 2.87 -10.90
C VAL A 36 15.09 4.27 -10.64
N ILE A 37 15.20 4.73 -9.39
CA ILE A 37 14.83 6.07 -9.00
C ILE A 37 16.04 6.90 -8.61
N PHE A 38 15.98 8.19 -8.95
CA PHE A 38 16.83 9.24 -8.40
C PHE A 38 15.98 10.08 -7.46
N LEU A 39 16.30 10.08 -6.17
CA LEU A 39 15.58 10.86 -5.18
C LEU A 39 16.11 12.28 -5.15
N ALA A 40 15.21 13.24 -5.35
CA ALA A 40 15.55 14.65 -5.43
C ALA A 40 14.67 15.51 -4.51
N VAL A 41 15.20 16.65 -4.08
CA VAL A 41 14.50 17.62 -3.24
C VAL A 41 14.88 19.03 -3.67
N ASN A 42 13.93 19.96 -3.60
CA ASN A 42 14.22 21.37 -3.77
C ASN A 42 14.81 21.93 -2.47
N SER A 43 16.03 22.46 -2.56
CA SER A 43 16.68 23.19 -1.48
C SER A 43 17.43 24.38 -2.05
N ARG A 44 17.27 25.56 -1.44
CA ARG A 44 17.93 26.81 -1.83
C ARG A 44 17.80 27.14 -3.33
N LYS A 45 16.58 27.00 -3.89
CA LYS A 45 16.25 27.21 -5.32
C LYS A 45 16.97 26.28 -6.31
N LYS A 46 17.50 25.16 -5.82
CA LYS A 46 18.09 24.11 -6.65
C LYS A 46 17.32 22.82 -6.43
N THR A 47 17.14 22.05 -7.50
CA THR A 47 16.64 20.68 -7.42
C THR A 47 17.85 19.77 -7.26
N LEU A 48 18.06 19.28 -6.05
CA LEU A 48 19.25 18.52 -5.71
C LEU A 48 18.94 17.03 -5.61
N CYS A 49 19.81 16.18 -6.14
CA CYS A 49 19.76 14.74 -6.01
C CYS A 49 20.91 14.24 -5.14
N GLY A 50 20.63 13.27 -4.26
CA GLY A 50 21.64 12.66 -3.38
C GLY A 50 21.52 11.14 -3.26
N LEU A 51 20.51 10.52 -3.87
CA LEU A 51 20.27 9.08 -3.74
C LEU A 51 19.80 8.48 -5.06
N ARG A 52 20.36 7.32 -5.40
CA ARG A 52 19.90 6.44 -6.48
C ARG A 52 19.61 5.06 -5.90
N ALA A 53 18.43 4.52 -6.17
CA ALA A 53 18.02 3.21 -5.69
C ALA A 53 17.20 2.46 -6.73
N LYS A 54 17.10 1.15 -6.58
CA LYS A 54 16.18 0.30 -7.35
C LYS A 54 14.94 0.03 -6.49
N LEU A 55 13.75 0.05 -7.08
CA LEU A 55 12.51 -0.31 -6.40
C LEU A 55 12.48 -1.81 -6.16
N GLY A 56 12.25 -2.20 -4.91
CA GLY A 56 12.07 -3.57 -4.46
C GLY A 56 10.59 -3.97 -4.46
N GLN A 57 10.20 -4.77 -3.47
CA GLN A 57 8.81 -5.18 -3.30
C GLN A 57 7.94 -4.01 -2.80
N PRO A 58 6.64 -4.00 -3.14
CA PRO A 58 5.68 -3.10 -2.50
C PRO A 58 5.70 -3.26 -0.97
N THR A 59 5.45 -2.18 -0.23
CA THR A 59 5.46 -2.18 1.24
C THR A 59 4.33 -1.34 1.82
N ASP A 60 3.88 -1.69 3.03
CA ASP A 60 2.89 -0.92 3.80
C ASP A 60 3.51 0.19 4.67
N GLN A 61 4.84 0.25 4.72
CA GLN A 61 5.55 1.26 5.47
C GLN A 61 5.34 2.64 4.83
N LYS A 62 4.66 3.52 5.55
CA LYS A 62 4.39 4.91 5.16
C LYS A 62 4.83 5.85 6.27
N PRO A 63 6.12 6.24 6.31
CA PRO A 63 6.65 7.05 7.41
C PRO A 63 6.22 8.53 7.36
N TRP A 64 5.50 8.96 6.33
CA TRP A 64 5.04 10.34 6.16
C TRP A 64 3.74 10.61 6.90
N ASP A 65 3.62 11.79 7.50
CA ASP A 65 2.38 12.25 8.15
C ASP A 65 1.21 12.32 7.14
N ASP A 66 1.49 12.71 5.88
CA ASP A 66 0.52 12.73 4.78
C ASP A 66 0.49 11.41 3.98
N SER A 67 0.71 10.27 4.65
CA SER A 67 0.76 8.92 4.09
C SER A 67 -0.36 8.56 3.10
N GLU A 68 -1.54 9.18 3.24
CA GLU A 68 -2.71 8.97 2.38
C GLU A 68 -2.49 9.39 0.93
N ARG A 69 -1.61 10.36 0.68
CA ARG A 69 -1.32 10.85 -0.68
C ARG A 69 -0.51 9.86 -1.51
N TYR A 70 0.22 8.96 -0.84
CA TYR A 70 1.08 7.99 -1.51
C TYR A 70 0.29 6.71 -1.76
N VAL A 71 -0.24 6.59 -2.98
CA VAL A 71 -1.06 5.46 -3.42
C VAL A 71 -0.25 4.19 -3.69
N ALA A 72 1.06 4.32 -3.88
CA ALA A 72 1.98 3.19 -4.05
C ALA A 72 3.29 3.43 -3.29
N THR A 73 3.78 2.41 -2.59
CA THR A 73 4.99 2.46 -1.77
C THR A 73 5.85 1.24 -2.00
N TYR A 74 7.16 1.44 -2.13
CA TYR A 74 8.14 0.41 -2.46
C TYR A 74 9.35 0.47 -1.54
N GLN A 75 9.88 -0.69 -1.17
CA GLN A 75 11.19 -0.77 -0.52
C GLN A 75 12.28 -0.30 -1.48
N LEU A 76 13.29 0.38 -0.96
CA LEU A 76 14.49 0.75 -1.71
C LEU A 76 15.54 -0.35 -1.56
N ILE A 77 15.95 -0.92 -2.69
CA ILE A 77 17.01 -1.93 -2.76
C ILE A 77 18.18 -1.41 -3.59
N LYS A 78 19.39 -1.90 -3.31
CA LYS A 78 20.64 -1.48 -3.99
C LYS A 78 20.84 0.05 -3.93
N VAL A 79 20.64 0.62 -2.75
CA VAL A 79 20.75 2.06 -2.53
C VAL A 79 22.20 2.51 -2.65
N LYS A 80 22.41 3.59 -3.39
CA LYS A 80 23.68 4.29 -3.55
C LYS A 80 23.49 5.76 -3.20
N TYR A 81 24.51 6.36 -2.62
CA TYR A 81 24.51 7.76 -2.22
C TYR A 81 25.41 8.59 -3.12
N ALA A 82 25.10 9.87 -3.23
CA ALA A 82 25.92 10.87 -3.88
C ALA A 82 25.96 12.12 -3.01
N ALA A 83 27.07 12.86 -3.06
CA ALA A 83 27.09 14.24 -2.62
C ALA A 83 26.00 15.03 -3.38
N PRO A 84 25.18 15.84 -2.70
CA PRO A 84 24.11 16.58 -3.35
C PRO A 84 24.55 17.32 -4.60
N PHE A 85 23.99 16.96 -5.75
CA PHE A 85 24.27 17.61 -7.02
C PHE A 85 23.00 18.12 -7.67
N ASP A 86 23.16 19.18 -8.45
CA ASP A 86 22.05 19.93 -9.04
C ASP A 86 21.56 19.28 -10.33
N LEU A 87 20.25 19.04 -10.44
CA LEU A 87 19.62 18.43 -11.62
C LEU A 87 19.35 19.42 -12.75
N ARG A 88 19.65 20.72 -12.58
CA ARG A 88 19.42 21.75 -13.61
C ARG A 88 20.16 21.50 -14.93
N PHE A 89 21.22 20.66 -14.96
CA PHE A 89 21.86 20.26 -16.21
C PHE A 89 20.91 19.49 -17.14
N LEU A 90 19.81 18.93 -16.62
CA LEU A 90 18.77 18.31 -17.44
C LEU A 90 18.06 19.32 -18.38
N ALA A 91 18.24 20.63 -18.16
CA ALA A 91 17.82 21.67 -19.10
C ALA A 91 18.44 21.48 -20.50
N ASP A 92 19.64 20.90 -20.60
CA ASP A 92 20.29 20.64 -21.89
C ASP A 92 19.56 19.57 -22.72
N TYR A 93 18.76 18.72 -22.05
CA TYR A 93 18.02 17.60 -22.66
C TYR A 93 16.51 17.85 -22.72
N GLY A 94 15.99 18.62 -21.76
CA GLY A 94 14.56 18.93 -21.63
C GLY A 94 14.17 20.34 -22.04
N GLY A 95 15.15 21.16 -22.44
CA GLY A 95 14.94 22.55 -22.82
C GLY A 95 14.40 23.39 -21.66
N ARG A 96 13.65 24.44 -22.03
CA ARG A 96 13.06 25.39 -21.07
C ARG A 96 12.09 24.71 -20.10
N TYR A 97 11.42 23.63 -20.55
CA TYR A 97 10.38 22.92 -19.79
C TYR A 97 10.87 21.59 -19.19
N TRP A 98 12.19 21.44 -18.98
CA TRP A 98 12.77 20.22 -18.40
C TRP A 98 12.14 19.77 -17.08
N PRO A 99 11.65 20.65 -16.16
CA PRO A 99 11.00 20.18 -14.93
C PRO A 99 9.72 19.39 -15.22
N LEU A 100 8.94 19.81 -16.22
CA LEU A 100 7.74 19.09 -16.66
C LEU A 100 8.10 17.78 -17.35
N LYS A 101 9.19 17.76 -18.12
CA LYS A 101 9.67 16.56 -18.81
C LYS A 101 10.20 15.50 -17.84
N PHE A 102 10.84 15.90 -16.73
CA PHE A 102 11.60 14.94 -15.90
C PHE A 102 11.16 14.84 -14.43
N LEU A 103 10.57 15.88 -13.83
CA LEU A 103 10.20 15.90 -12.41
C LEU A 103 8.70 15.66 -12.17
N GLN A 104 7.85 15.87 -13.19
CA GLN A 104 6.41 15.71 -13.06
C GLN A 104 6.02 14.23 -12.85
N LEU A 105 5.32 13.95 -11.75
CA LEU A 105 4.68 12.66 -11.43
C LEU A 105 5.61 11.43 -11.48
N ALA A 106 6.93 11.62 -11.34
CA ALA A 106 7.93 10.56 -11.41
C ALA A 106 7.74 9.60 -12.62
N LYS A 107 7.37 10.16 -13.77
CA LYS A 107 7.20 9.39 -15.02
C LYS A 107 8.51 8.77 -15.49
N ALA A 108 8.40 7.70 -16.27
CA ALA A 108 9.55 7.04 -16.86
C ALA A 108 10.23 7.98 -17.86
N ILE A 109 11.53 8.21 -17.68
CA ILE A 109 12.36 8.96 -18.62
C ILE A 109 12.57 8.09 -19.86
N GLN A 110 12.16 8.59 -21.03
CA GLN A 110 12.33 7.90 -22.32
C GLN A 110 13.61 8.33 -23.04
N ASP A 111 14.18 9.47 -22.65
CA ASP A 111 15.35 10.06 -23.28
C ASP A 111 16.63 9.39 -22.78
N GLU A 112 17.21 8.51 -23.61
CA GLU A 112 18.41 7.75 -23.25
C GLU A 112 19.62 8.63 -22.95
N ALA A 113 19.78 9.76 -23.65
CA ALA A 113 20.88 10.68 -23.42
C ALA A 113 20.75 11.36 -22.05
N ALA A 114 19.54 11.77 -21.66
CA ALA A 114 19.26 12.28 -20.32
C ALA A 114 19.53 11.23 -19.23
N ILE A 115 19.16 9.96 -19.47
CA ILE A 115 19.45 8.86 -18.53
C ILE A 115 20.96 8.66 -18.36
N GLN A 116 21.73 8.67 -19.46
CA GLN A 116 23.18 8.52 -19.41
C GLN A 116 23.81 9.68 -18.63
N ALA A 117 23.41 10.92 -18.93
CA ALA A 117 23.88 12.11 -18.24
C ALA A 117 23.57 12.07 -16.74
N LEU A 118 22.36 11.63 -16.37
CA LEU A 118 21.94 11.51 -14.98
C LEU A 118 22.74 10.45 -14.21
N ASN A 119 23.02 9.30 -14.83
CA ASN A 119 23.89 8.29 -14.23
C ASN A 119 25.33 8.78 -14.10
N GLN A 120 25.87 9.44 -15.12
CA GLN A 120 27.22 9.99 -15.10
C GLN A 120 27.38 11.07 -14.03
N ALA A 121 26.44 12.01 -13.94
CA ALA A 121 26.43 13.05 -12.92
C ALA A 121 26.37 12.44 -11.51
N PHE A 122 25.54 11.40 -11.32
CA PHE A 122 25.46 10.68 -10.05
C PHE A 122 26.78 9.99 -9.70
N ASP A 123 27.38 9.27 -10.65
CA ASP A 123 28.61 8.51 -10.42
C ASP A 123 29.82 9.43 -10.16
N GLN A 124 29.85 10.64 -10.75
CA GLN A 124 30.85 11.68 -10.44
C GLN A 124 30.76 12.19 -9.00
N HIS A 125 29.55 12.19 -8.42
CA HIS A 125 29.30 12.67 -7.06
C HIS A 125 29.18 11.52 -6.06
N HIS A 126 29.54 10.29 -6.43
CA HIS A 126 29.35 9.11 -5.60
C HIS A 126 29.91 9.28 -4.18
N SER A 127 29.11 8.93 -3.18
CA SER A 127 29.48 8.97 -1.76
C SER A 127 29.25 7.60 -1.11
N VAL A 128 30.07 7.29 -0.10
CA VAL A 128 29.95 6.05 0.70
C VAL A 128 28.78 6.14 1.68
N GLN A 129 28.44 7.33 2.15
CA GLN A 129 27.38 7.58 3.13
C GLN A 129 26.44 8.70 2.66
N PRO A 130 25.18 8.74 3.15
CA PRO A 130 24.30 9.87 2.89
C PRO A 130 24.96 11.15 3.44
N ILE A 131 25.04 12.17 2.59
CA ILE A 131 25.52 13.49 2.98
C ILE A 131 24.29 14.35 3.21
N ASP A 132 24.14 14.86 4.44
CA ASP A 132 23.05 15.76 4.78
C ASP A 132 23.16 17.08 4.01
N PHE A 133 22.00 17.64 3.68
CA PHE A 133 21.90 18.98 3.14
C PHE A 133 22.14 19.96 4.29
N ASP A 134 23.24 20.70 4.25
CA ASP A 134 23.70 21.57 5.35
C ASP A 134 22.60 22.55 5.86
N GLU A 135 22.28 22.46 7.16
CA GLU A 135 21.14 23.14 7.82
C GLU A 135 21.51 24.42 8.59
N SER A 136 22.79 24.79 8.69
CA SER A 136 23.23 25.74 9.74
C SER A 136 22.95 27.24 9.51
N LEU A 137 21.92 27.64 8.76
CA LEU A 137 21.53 29.05 8.59
C LEU A 137 20.00 29.24 8.55
N PRO A 138 19.44 30.35 9.08
CA PRO A 138 18.00 30.53 9.24
C PRO A 138 17.26 30.52 7.89
N GLU A 139 16.03 30.00 7.90
CA GLU A 139 15.04 30.09 6.81
C GLU A 139 14.64 31.56 6.56
N GLU A 140 15.50 32.35 5.92
CA GLU A 140 15.12 33.67 5.43
C GLU A 140 14.87 33.64 3.92
N ALA A 141 13.64 34.05 3.57
CA ALA A 141 13.09 34.25 2.23
C ALA A 141 12.78 32.98 1.40
N LEU A 142 11.74 32.26 1.83
CA LEU A 142 10.94 31.39 0.95
C LEU A 142 10.30 32.24 -0.17
N GLY A 143 11.02 32.40 -1.27
CA GLY A 143 10.40 32.68 -2.55
C GLY A 143 9.59 31.45 -2.97
N THR A 144 8.31 31.67 -3.31
CA THR A 144 7.41 30.67 -3.89
C THR A 144 7.83 30.34 -5.31
N ASP A 145 8.94 29.60 -5.49
CA ASP A 145 9.12 28.83 -6.73
C ASP A 145 8.53 27.44 -6.44
N ASP A 146 7.24 27.30 -6.72
CA ASP A 146 6.74 25.98 -7.09
C ASP A 146 7.46 25.58 -8.38
N SER A 147 8.12 24.43 -8.35
CA SER A 147 8.89 23.90 -9.49
C SER A 147 8.00 23.47 -10.67
N SER A 148 6.69 23.71 -10.60
CA SER A 148 5.82 23.75 -11.77
C SER A 148 5.82 25.17 -12.32
N PRO A 149 6.33 25.41 -13.55
CA PRO A 149 6.17 26.72 -14.17
C PRO A 149 4.68 27.07 -14.23
N ASP A 150 4.32 28.27 -13.78
CA ASP A 150 2.99 28.85 -14.04
C ASP A 150 2.89 29.11 -15.55
N ILE A 151 2.28 28.17 -16.27
CA ILE A 151 2.13 28.27 -17.72
C ILE A 151 0.95 29.19 -18.01
N SER A 152 1.23 30.36 -18.56
CA SER A 152 0.17 31.24 -19.08
C SER A 152 -0.54 30.61 -20.29
N GLU A 153 -1.79 31.01 -20.56
CA GLU A 153 -2.55 30.52 -21.74
C GLU A 153 -1.80 30.75 -23.06
N GLN A 154 -0.98 31.80 -23.14
CA GLN A 154 -0.18 32.14 -24.32
C GLN A 154 1.02 31.19 -24.52
N GLU A 155 1.61 30.67 -23.43
CA GLU A 155 2.74 29.74 -23.48
C GLU A 155 2.31 28.27 -23.62
N LEU A 156 1.04 27.96 -23.33
CA LEU A 156 0.52 26.59 -23.35
C LEU A 156 0.77 25.88 -24.69
N GLN A 157 0.55 26.55 -25.83
CA GLN A 157 0.78 25.92 -27.14
C GLN A 157 2.25 25.57 -27.37
N GLN A 158 3.19 26.41 -26.90
CA GLN A 158 4.62 26.14 -27.01
C GLN A 158 5.03 24.99 -26.10
N VAL A 159 4.54 24.96 -24.86
CA VAL A 159 4.78 23.85 -23.92
C VAL A 159 4.32 22.53 -24.51
N LEU A 160 3.12 22.47 -25.11
CA LEU A 160 2.57 21.23 -25.67
C LEU A 160 3.28 20.77 -26.95
N GLN A 161 3.98 21.66 -27.65
CA GLN A 161 4.84 21.27 -28.76
C GLN A 161 6.15 20.64 -28.26
N GLU A 162 6.76 21.20 -27.21
CA GLU A 162 8.03 20.72 -26.66
C GLU A 162 7.88 19.51 -25.72
N VAL A 163 6.78 19.46 -24.96
CA VAL A 163 6.47 18.40 -23.98
C VAL A 163 5.00 17.98 -24.15
N PRO A 164 4.67 17.20 -25.20
CA PRO A 164 3.28 16.83 -25.52
C PRO A 164 2.57 16.03 -24.42
N ASP A 165 3.34 15.32 -23.60
CA ASP A 165 2.89 14.51 -22.47
C ASP A 165 2.76 15.31 -21.16
N ALA A 166 3.04 16.62 -21.16
CA ALA A 166 2.79 17.49 -19.99
C ALA A 166 1.28 17.68 -19.72
N LYS A 167 0.44 17.56 -20.77
CA LYS A 167 -1.01 17.62 -20.63
C LYS A 167 -1.56 16.26 -20.23
N VAL A 168 -2.34 16.25 -19.16
CA VAL A 168 -3.14 15.11 -18.74
C VAL A 168 -4.08 14.69 -19.88
N LYS A 169 -3.87 13.48 -20.41
CA LYS A 169 -4.73 12.89 -21.44
C LYS A 169 -5.83 12.08 -20.77
N VAL A 170 -7.09 12.41 -21.08
CA VAL A 170 -8.27 11.80 -20.45
C VAL A 170 -8.85 10.69 -21.33
N THR A 171 -8.89 9.46 -20.83
CA THR A 171 -9.49 8.26 -21.44
C THR A 171 -11.00 8.28 -21.42
N GLY A 172 -11.58 8.83 -20.36
CA GLY A 172 -13.01 8.82 -20.21
C GLY A 172 -13.49 9.53 -18.95
N THR A 173 -14.82 9.65 -18.88
CA THR A 173 -15.51 10.20 -17.73
C THR A 173 -16.33 9.13 -17.02
N PHE A 174 -16.39 9.21 -15.70
CA PHE A 174 -17.04 8.23 -14.83
C PHE A 174 -17.94 8.93 -13.82
N GLN A 175 -18.98 8.24 -13.36
CA GLN A 175 -19.82 8.64 -12.24
C GLN A 175 -19.80 7.55 -11.17
N THR A 176 -19.69 7.96 -9.91
CA THR A 176 -19.82 7.01 -8.81
C THR A 176 -21.26 6.51 -8.73
N VAL A 177 -21.44 5.18 -8.73
CA VAL A 177 -22.71 4.50 -8.46
C VAL A 177 -22.59 3.69 -7.19
N ARG A 178 -23.71 3.47 -6.50
CA ARG A 178 -23.70 2.71 -5.26
C ARG A 178 -23.65 1.21 -5.54
N PHE A 179 -22.94 0.47 -4.69
CA PHE A 179 -23.14 -0.96 -4.56
C PHE A 179 -24.54 -1.24 -4.02
N LYS A 180 -25.08 -2.42 -4.32
CA LYS A 180 -26.40 -2.79 -3.81
C LYS A 180 -26.34 -3.09 -2.30
N ASN A 181 -25.37 -3.90 -1.90
CA ASN A 181 -24.98 -4.20 -0.52
C ASN A 181 -23.61 -4.94 -0.54
N GLU A 182 -23.21 -5.58 0.54
CA GLU A 182 -21.96 -6.33 0.67
C GLU A 182 -21.98 -7.61 -0.20
N THR A 183 -23.04 -8.42 -0.11
CA THR A 183 -23.07 -9.83 -0.55
C THR A 183 -23.84 -10.10 -1.85
N ASP A 184 -24.42 -9.08 -2.49
CA ASP A 184 -25.20 -9.26 -3.73
C ASP A 184 -24.34 -9.90 -4.83
N ALA A 185 -24.86 -10.94 -5.47
CA ALA A 185 -24.08 -11.75 -6.41
C ALA A 185 -23.62 -11.00 -7.67
N LEU A 186 -24.23 -9.85 -8.01
CA LEU A 186 -23.93 -9.11 -9.24
C LEU A 186 -23.40 -7.70 -8.97
N ARG A 187 -23.88 -7.06 -7.90
CA ARG A 187 -23.54 -5.68 -7.54
C ARG A 187 -23.10 -5.56 -6.07
N GLY A 188 -22.66 -6.66 -5.48
CA GLY A 188 -22.13 -6.74 -4.12
C GLY A 188 -20.68 -6.30 -4.06
N LEU A 189 -20.32 -5.55 -3.02
CA LEU A 189 -18.95 -5.08 -2.81
C LEU A 189 -17.98 -6.26 -2.61
N GLU A 190 -18.32 -7.23 -1.76
CA GLU A 190 -17.48 -8.39 -1.45
C GLU A 190 -17.16 -9.20 -2.70
N VAL A 191 -18.19 -9.50 -3.51
CA VAL A 191 -18.07 -10.31 -4.73
C VAL A 191 -17.15 -9.63 -5.74
N LEU A 192 -17.46 -8.38 -6.08
CA LEU A 192 -16.71 -7.64 -7.10
C LEU A 192 -15.27 -7.35 -6.68
N VAL A 193 -15.04 -7.07 -5.39
CA VAL A 193 -13.68 -6.83 -4.88
C VAL A 193 -12.89 -8.13 -4.82
N SER A 194 -13.47 -9.24 -4.35
CA SER A 194 -12.78 -10.52 -4.24
C SER A 194 -12.33 -11.05 -5.60
N GLU A 195 -13.19 -10.97 -6.62
CA GLU A 195 -12.87 -11.39 -7.99
C GLU A 195 -11.74 -10.57 -8.61
N ASN A 196 -11.57 -9.32 -8.18
CA ASN A 196 -10.59 -8.38 -8.74
C ASN A 196 -9.50 -7.98 -7.74
N PHE A 197 -9.33 -8.73 -6.64
CA PHE A 197 -8.57 -8.31 -5.46
C PHE A 197 -7.14 -7.88 -5.79
N TYR A 198 -6.39 -8.73 -6.49
CA TYR A 198 -5.00 -8.46 -6.87
C TYR A 198 -4.83 -7.32 -7.89
N GLN A 199 -5.86 -7.04 -8.69
CA GLN A 199 -5.85 -5.90 -9.62
C GLN A 199 -6.14 -4.58 -8.89
N LEU A 200 -7.05 -4.62 -7.92
CA LEU A 200 -7.43 -3.46 -7.12
C LEU A 200 -6.31 -3.06 -6.14
N PHE A 201 -5.64 -4.06 -5.56
CA PHE A 201 -4.61 -3.91 -4.53
C PHE A 201 -3.25 -4.44 -5.02
N PRO A 202 -2.57 -3.73 -5.94
CA PRO A 202 -1.33 -4.20 -6.57
C PRO A 202 -0.16 -4.39 -5.60
N ARG A 203 -0.27 -3.88 -4.36
CA ARG A 203 0.71 -4.16 -3.31
C ARG A 203 0.73 -5.65 -2.95
N TYR A 204 -0.39 -6.34 -3.11
CA TYR A 204 -0.49 -7.78 -2.91
C TYR A 204 -0.22 -8.45 -4.25
N GLN A 205 0.83 -9.27 -4.29
CA GLN A 205 1.22 -10.00 -5.48
C GLN A 205 0.78 -11.45 -5.32
N PRO A 206 0.13 -12.08 -6.31
CA PRO A 206 -0.28 -13.49 -6.24
C PRO A 206 0.86 -14.46 -5.95
N THR A 207 2.09 -14.07 -6.30
CA THR A 207 3.32 -14.85 -6.02
C THR A 207 3.82 -14.74 -4.59
N HIS A 208 3.37 -13.75 -3.83
CA HIS A 208 3.81 -13.45 -2.44
C HIS A 208 2.62 -13.30 -1.48
N SER A 209 1.40 -13.61 -1.91
CA SER A 209 0.26 -13.66 -1.03
C SER A 209 -0.84 -14.59 -1.52
N LEU A 210 -1.59 -15.15 -0.58
CA LEU A 210 -2.70 -16.07 -0.83
C LEU A 210 -3.96 -15.52 -0.17
N LEU A 211 -4.94 -15.13 -1.00
CA LEU A 211 -6.27 -14.76 -0.55
C LEU A 211 -7.13 -16.02 -0.37
N ILE A 212 -7.78 -16.14 0.79
CA ILE A 212 -8.78 -17.14 1.12
C ILE A 212 -10.12 -16.40 1.29
N PRO A 213 -10.96 -16.34 0.24
CA PRO A 213 -12.19 -15.55 0.24
C PRO A 213 -13.37 -16.23 0.96
N GLU A 214 -13.14 -17.35 1.65
CA GLU A 214 -14.21 -18.15 2.26
C GLU A 214 -14.46 -17.78 3.72
N ASN A 215 -15.41 -16.88 3.94
CA ASN A 215 -15.84 -16.47 5.28
C ASN A 215 -16.18 -17.66 6.19
N ARG A 216 -16.98 -18.63 5.72
CA ARG A 216 -17.47 -19.76 6.54
C ARG A 216 -16.38 -20.67 7.08
N LEU A 217 -15.16 -20.66 6.52
CA LEU A 217 -14.06 -21.43 7.06
C LEU A 217 -13.69 -20.94 8.46
N PHE A 218 -13.74 -19.64 8.75
CA PHE A 218 -13.10 -19.04 9.93
C PHE A 218 -14.06 -18.65 11.06
N LEU A 219 -14.92 -19.59 11.47
CA LEU A 219 -15.71 -19.44 12.70
C LEU A 219 -14.78 -19.40 13.94
N ALA A 220 -14.78 -18.27 14.66
CA ALA A 220 -14.21 -18.20 16.01
C ALA A 220 -15.07 -18.98 17.02
N ALA A 221 -14.43 -19.70 17.94
CA ALA A 221 -15.13 -20.37 19.03
C ALA A 221 -15.70 -19.29 19.97
N GLY A 222 -17.01 -19.30 20.19
CA GLY A 222 -17.61 -18.44 21.21
C GLY A 222 -17.08 -18.83 22.59
N VAL A 223 -16.81 -17.85 23.44
CA VAL A 223 -16.39 -18.12 24.83
C VAL A 223 -17.54 -18.80 25.56
N GLU A 224 -17.37 -20.08 25.92
CA GLU A 224 -18.23 -20.76 26.90
C GLU A 224 -17.78 -20.35 28.30
N ALA A 225 -18.57 -19.51 28.96
CA ALA A 225 -18.39 -19.26 30.38
C ALA A 225 -18.93 -20.47 31.15
N ARG A 226 -18.03 -21.33 31.67
CA ARG A 226 -18.28 -22.26 32.79
C ARG A 226 -19.67 -22.93 32.80
N GLY A 227 -20.01 -23.68 31.74
CA GLY A 227 -21.20 -24.55 31.75
C GLY A 227 -22.55 -23.86 31.57
N GLU A 228 -22.60 -22.55 31.28
CA GLU A 228 -23.83 -21.88 30.86
C GLU A 228 -23.85 -21.62 29.34
N LYS A 229 -25.06 -21.39 28.80
CA LYS A 229 -25.35 -21.20 27.36
C LYS A 229 -24.30 -20.28 26.69
N PRO A 230 -23.91 -20.57 25.43
CA PRO A 230 -22.94 -19.76 24.71
C PRO A 230 -23.36 -18.29 24.73
N ILE A 231 -22.43 -17.41 25.11
CA ILE A 231 -22.68 -15.97 25.11
C ILE A 231 -22.97 -15.57 23.65
N LYS A 232 -24.24 -15.29 23.34
CA LYS A 232 -24.66 -14.73 22.03
C LYS A 232 -23.96 -13.39 21.85
N GLY A 233 -23.01 -13.33 20.91
CA GLY A 233 -22.30 -12.09 20.56
C GLY A 233 -20.80 -12.24 20.32
N ILE A 234 -20.19 -13.40 20.65
CA ILE A 234 -18.74 -13.65 20.52
C ILE A 234 -18.41 -14.58 19.34
N ARG A 235 -19.19 -14.54 18.27
CA ARG A 235 -18.84 -15.20 17.01
C ARG A 235 -18.60 -14.11 16.00
N SER A 236 -17.36 -13.91 15.60
CA SER A 236 -17.02 -13.14 14.43
C SER A 236 -16.36 -14.06 13.41
N ILE A 237 -16.68 -13.81 12.15
CA ILE A 237 -16.20 -14.54 10.99
C ILE A 237 -15.63 -13.44 10.10
N PRO A 238 -14.31 -13.40 9.85
CA PRO A 238 -13.79 -12.47 8.84
C PRO A 238 -14.34 -12.90 7.49
N ASP A 239 -14.62 -11.93 6.63
CA ASP A 239 -15.14 -12.26 5.31
C ASP A 239 -14.08 -12.94 4.44
N ALA A 240 -12.82 -12.54 4.60
CA ALA A 240 -11.69 -13.19 3.96
C ALA A 240 -10.43 -13.16 4.83
N LEU A 241 -9.48 -14.04 4.51
CA LEU A 241 -8.16 -14.07 5.12
C LEU A 241 -7.10 -13.97 4.03
N LEU A 242 -6.11 -13.12 4.22
CA LEU A 242 -4.98 -12.98 3.30
C LEU A 242 -3.68 -13.33 4.05
N ILE A 243 -2.90 -14.24 3.47
CA ILE A 243 -1.56 -14.57 3.94
C ILE A 243 -0.57 -13.79 3.09
N ILE A 244 0.29 -12.99 3.71
CA ILE A 244 1.32 -12.20 3.01
C ILE A 244 2.69 -12.77 3.36
N TYR A 245 3.48 -13.08 2.35
CA TYR A 245 4.87 -13.52 2.48
C TYR A 245 5.83 -12.35 2.26
N SER A 246 6.59 -11.98 3.29
CA SER A 246 7.53 -10.86 3.27
C SER A 246 8.92 -11.24 2.76
N GLY A 247 9.27 -12.54 2.79
CA GLY A 247 10.64 -13.02 2.56
C GLY A 247 11.62 -12.75 3.71
N LEU A 248 11.19 -12.11 4.80
CA LEU A 248 12.05 -11.78 5.94
C LEU A 248 12.07 -12.94 6.95
N ALA A 249 13.26 -13.49 7.24
CA ALA A 249 13.40 -14.69 8.06
C ALA A 249 12.85 -14.56 9.50
N GLN A 250 12.87 -13.35 10.10
CA GLN A 250 12.40 -13.14 11.48
C GLN A 250 10.87 -13.19 11.59
N GLN A 251 10.15 -12.67 10.59
CA GLN A 251 8.70 -12.61 10.54
C GLN A 251 8.26 -12.79 9.08
N PRO A 252 8.31 -14.04 8.58
CA PRO A 252 8.15 -14.31 7.16
C PRO A 252 6.73 -14.11 6.67
N PHE A 253 5.75 -14.15 7.57
CA PHE A 253 4.34 -14.05 7.23
C PHE A 253 3.61 -13.02 8.09
N THR A 254 2.63 -12.38 7.45
CA THR A 254 1.61 -11.56 8.09
C THR A 254 0.25 -12.16 7.77
N ILE A 255 -0.62 -12.30 8.78
CA ILE A 255 -2.00 -12.71 8.60
C ILE A 255 -2.89 -11.47 8.60
N THR A 256 -3.59 -11.28 7.50
CA THR A 256 -4.50 -10.16 7.30
C THR A 256 -5.94 -10.65 7.32
N LEU A 257 -6.73 -10.13 8.28
CA LEU A 257 -8.16 -10.40 8.40
C LEU A 257 -8.91 -9.32 7.64
N ILE A 258 -9.69 -9.70 6.63
CA ILE A 258 -10.40 -8.77 5.75
C ILE A 258 -11.89 -8.79 6.09
N GLU A 259 -12.45 -7.60 6.24
CA GLU A 259 -13.88 -7.35 6.39
C GLU A 259 -14.37 -6.48 5.23
N TYR A 260 -15.47 -6.89 4.59
CA TYR A 260 -16.14 -6.12 3.55
C TYR A 260 -17.40 -5.49 4.11
N GLU A 261 -17.47 -4.16 4.08
CA GLU A 261 -18.64 -3.43 4.57
C GLU A 261 -19.18 -2.49 3.50
N CYS A 262 -20.49 -2.26 3.50
CA CYS A 262 -21.11 -1.45 2.47
C CYS A 262 -22.28 -0.63 3.02
N PHE A 263 -22.21 0.70 2.87
CA PHE A 263 -23.40 1.51 3.07
C PHE A 263 -24.43 1.25 1.97
N GLY A 264 -23.95 1.19 0.71
CA GLY A 264 -24.72 0.75 -0.44
C GLY A 264 -25.96 1.61 -0.69
N GLU A 265 -26.96 1.02 -1.36
CA GLU A 265 -28.21 1.70 -1.71
C GLU A 265 -29.10 1.98 -0.48
N SER A 266 -28.88 1.27 0.64
CA SER A 266 -29.77 1.31 1.82
C SER A 266 -29.37 2.34 2.87
N LYS A 267 -28.08 2.60 3.11
CA LYS A 267 -27.59 3.44 4.22
C LYS A 267 -27.14 4.80 3.70
N THR A 268 -28.10 5.65 3.37
CA THR A 268 -27.84 6.88 2.60
C THR A 268 -27.69 8.14 3.46
N ARG A 269 -28.32 8.16 4.63
CA ARG A 269 -28.28 9.31 5.55
C ARG A 269 -27.08 9.21 6.48
N SER A 270 -26.52 10.36 6.88
CA SER A 270 -25.37 10.40 7.78
C SER A 270 -25.64 9.70 9.12
N GLN A 271 -26.87 9.75 9.63
CA GLN A 271 -27.26 9.07 10.86
C GLN A 271 -27.24 7.54 10.71
N ASP A 272 -27.74 7.01 9.57
CA ASP A 272 -27.75 5.58 9.30
C ASP A 272 -26.31 5.06 9.16
N LYS A 273 -25.47 5.81 8.42
CA LYS A 273 -24.04 5.50 8.28
C LYS A 273 -23.33 5.48 9.64
N SER A 274 -23.55 6.50 10.46
CA SER A 274 -22.95 6.59 11.80
C SER A 274 -23.44 5.47 12.73
N SER A 275 -24.74 5.16 12.73
CA SER A 275 -25.29 4.05 13.52
C SER A 275 -24.74 2.70 13.07
N TYR A 276 -24.56 2.50 11.77
CA TYR A 276 -24.00 1.27 11.22
C TYR A 276 -22.52 1.11 11.55
N LEU A 277 -21.73 2.18 11.38
CA LEU A 277 -20.32 2.22 11.75
C LEU A 277 -20.10 1.86 13.22
N ASN A 278 -20.84 2.52 14.12
CA ASN A 278 -20.68 2.35 15.57
C ASN A 278 -21.36 1.08 16.12
N GLY A 279 -22.44 0.63 15.48
CA GLY A 279 -23.22 -0.52 15.93
C GLY A 279 -22.77 -1.86 15.36
N GLN A 280 -22.14 -1.85 14.18
CA GLN A 280 -21.76 -3.06 13.45
C GLN A 280 -20.27 -3.11 13.12
N ILE A 281 -19.78 -2.15 12.32
CA ILE A 281 -18.41 -2.19 11.76
C ILE A 281 -17.36 -2.18 12.87
N ILE A 282 -17.34 -1.15 13.72
CA ILE A 282 -16.35 -1.02 14.80
C ILE A 282 -16.39 -2.23 15.74
N PRO A 283 -17.57 -2.64 16.28
CA PRO A 283 -17.66 -3.83 17.11
C PRO A 283 -17.14 -5.10 16.43
N GLN A 284 -17.35 -5.28 15.12
CA GLN A 284 -16.84 -6.44 14.38
C GLN A 284 -15.32 -6.47 14.29
N LEU A 285 -14.72 -5.35 13.87
CA LEU A 285 -13.27 -5.22 13.78
C LEU A 285 -12.61 -5.37 15.16
N MET A 286 -13.21 -4.83 16.22
CA MET A 286 -12.77 -5.03 17.60
C MET A 286 -12.79 -6.50 18.01
N ARG A 287 -13.82 -7.27 17.61
CA ARG A 287 -13.88 -8.71 17.91
C ARG A 287 -12.74 -9.47 17.25
N PHE A 288 -12.38 -9.13 16.00
CA PHE A 288 -11.21 -9.72 15.34
C PHE A 288 -9.92 -9.41 16.07
N ALA A 289 -9.69 -8.13 16.37
CA ALA A 289 -8.49 -7.70 17.07
C ALA A 289 -8.39 -8.35 18.47
N ALA A 290 -9.50 -8.42 19.21
CA ALA A 290 -9.54 -9.03 20.54
C ALA A 290 -9.20 -10.53 20.51
N ALA A 291 -9.72 -11.29 19.54
CA ALA A 291 -9.57 -12.75 19.48
C ALA A 291 -8.10 -13.22 19.48
N PHE A 292 -7.20 -12.40 18.96
CA PHE A 292 -5.77 -12.71 18.86
C PHE A 292 -4.87 -11.84 19.75
N SER A 293 -5.47 -10.91 20.49
CA SER A 293 -4.75 -10.00 21.39
C SER A 293 -4.40 -10.67 22.73
N ILE A 294 -3.42 -10.10 23.43
CA ILE A 294 -3.02 -10.48 24.80
C ILE A 294 -4.10 -10.26 25.86
N VAL A 295 -5.14 -9.49 25.54
CA VAL A 295 -6.29 -9.28 26.43
C VAL A 295 -7.21 -10.50 26.52
N THR A 296 -7.15 -11.39 25.53
CA THR A 296 -7.92 -12.65 25.53
C THR A 296 -7.16 -13.72 26.29
N ASP A 297 -7.90 -14.59 27.00
CA ASP A 297 -7.33 -15.73 27.71
C ASP A 297 -6.44 -16.57 26.77
N LYS A 298 -5.22 -16.88 27.24
CA LYS A 298 -4.20 -17.55 26.43
C LYS A 298 -4.68 -18.89 25.89
N GLN A 299 -5.40 -19.68 26.70
CA GLN A 299 -5.86 -20.99 26.27
C GLN A 299 -6.90 -20.88 25.15
N ILE A 300 -7.83 -19.93 25.26
CA ILE A 300 -8.84 -19.65 24.23
C ILE A 300 -8.17 -19.14 22.95
N ARG A 301 -7.22 -18.22 23.08
CA ARG A 301 -6.46 -17.67 21.95
C ARG A 301 -5.68 -18.77 21.23
N ASP A 302 -4.85 -19.53 21.93
CA ASP A 302 -4.01 -20.58 21.34
C ASP A 302 -4.86 -21.66 20.64
N GLN A 303 -6.02 -22.01 21.22
CA GLN A 303 -6.97 -22.93 20.60
C GLN A 303 -7.61 -22.35 19.34
N THR A 304 -7.93 -21.05 19.32
CA THR A 304 -8.46 -20.35 18.14
C THR A 304 -7.43 -20.33 17.03
N ILE A 305 -6.19 -19.93 17.34
CA ILE A 305 -5.05 -19.92 16.40
C ILE A 305 -4.86 -21.31 15.81
N LYS A 306 -4.72 -22.35 16.64
CA LYS A 306 -4.54 -23.72 16.16
C LYS A 306 -5.67 -24.18 15.24
N THR A 307 -6.92 -23.85 15.59
CA THR A 307 -8.08 -24.20 14.76
C THR A 307 -8.03 -23.53 13.39
N TRP A 308 -7.64 -22.25 13.34
CA TRP A 308 -7.55 -21.48 12.10
C TRP A 308 -6.35 -21.89 11.25
N VAL A 309 -5.20 -22.14 11.86
CA VAL A 309 -4.01 -22.68 11.18
C VAL A 309 -4.34 -24.00 10.49
N ASN A 310 -5.03 -24.93 11.18
CA ASN A 310 -5.46 -26.19 10.58
C ASN A 310 -6.40 -26.00 9.38
N LYS A 311 -7.29 -25.00 9.43
CA LYS A 311 -8.21 -24.68 8.33
C LYS A 311 -7.47 -24.08 7.14
N ILE A 312 -6.53 -23.18 7.39
CA ILE A 312 -5.64 -22.61 6.37
C ILE A 312 -4.83 -23.72 5.70
N ILE A 313 -4.22 -24.61 6.48
CA ILE A 313 -3.48 -25.76 5.95
C ILE A 313 -4.41 -26.65 5.13
N GLY A 314 -5.61 -26.96 5.63
CA GLY A 314 -6.59 -27.73 4.88
C GLY A 314 -6.93 -27.11 3.53
N TYR A 315 -7.11 -25.78 3.48
CA TYR A 315 -7.35 -25.02 2.26
C TYR A 315 -6.15 -25.08 1.29
N ILE A 316 -4.93 -24.87 1.79
CA ILE A 316 -3.70 -24.93 0.99
C ILE A 316 -3.51 -26.32 0.38
N TYR A 317 -3.76 -27.38 1.15
CA TYR A 317 -3.58 -28.77 0.69
C TYR A 317 -4.71 -29.27 -0.21
N ALA A 318 -5.84 -28.57 -0.27
CA ALA A 318 -6.95 -28.90 -1.17
C ALA A 318 -6.64 -28.57 -2.64
N ASP A 319 -5.70 -27.66 -2.90
CA ASP A 319 -5.33 -27.20 -4.24
C ASP A 319 -3.82 -27.40 -4.50
N PRO A 320 -3.43 -28.20 -5.52
CA PRO A 320 -2.04 -28.40 -5.92
C PRO A 320 -1.26 -27.09 -6.19
N ASP A 321 -1.91 -26.06 -6.73
CA ASP A 321 -1.26 -24.80 -7.06
C ASP A 321 -0.93 -24.01 -5.78
N TYR A 322 -1.81 -24.04 -4.78
CA TYR A 322 -1.58 -23.37 -3.50
C TYR A 322 -0.47 -24.04 -2.68
N ILE A 323 -0.46 -25.37 -2.62
CA ILE A 323 0.64 -26.08 -1.92
C ILE A 323 1.98 -25.82 -2.61
N GLN A 324 2.02 -25.76 -3.94
CA GLN A 324 3.24 -25.43 -4.68
C GLN A 324 3.70 -24.00 -4.39
N LEU A 325 2.78 -23.02 -4.40
CA LEU A 325 3.05 -21.63 -4.07
C LEU A 325 3.65 -21.48 -2.66
N VAL A 326 2.94 -22.00 -1.66
CA VAL A 326 3.33 -21.86 -0.25
C VAL A 326 4.62 -22.62 0.03
N SER A 327 4.76 -23.85 -0.47
CA SER A 327 6.01 -24.61 -0.33
C SER A 327 7.20 -23.87 -0.98
N GLY A 328 6.95 -23.19 -2.10
CA GLY A 328 7.92 -22.30 -2.75
C GLY A 328 8.45 -21.21 -1.82
N TRP A 329 7.58 -20.57 -1.03
CA TRP A 329 7.99 -19.57 -0.03
C TRP A 329 8.93 -20.16 1.04
N PHE A 330 8.63 -21.36 1.53
CA PHE A 330 9.49 -22.03 2.52
C PHE A 330 10.83 -22.48 1.95
N LYS A 331 10.86 -22.92 0.69
CA LYS A 331 12.12 -23.24 -0.01
C LYS A 331 12.97 -22.01 -0.26
N GLN A 332 12.37 -20.83 -0.43
CA GLN A 332 13.11 -19.57 -0.53
C GLN A 332 13.71 -19.15 0.82
N LEU A 333 12.96 -19.30 1.93
CA LEU A 333 13.46 -18.99 3.27
C LEU A 333 14.52 -19.99 3.76
N TYR A 334 14.29 -21.28 3.48
CA TYR A 334 15.07 -22.40 3.96
C TYR A 334 15.38 -23.35 2.79
N PRO A 335 16.40 -23.04 1.96
CA PRO A 335 16.73 -23.82 0.77
C PRO A 335 17.00 -25.30 1.05
N ASP A 336 17.61 -25.59 2.20
CA ASP A 336 17.99 -26.94 2.62
C ASP A 336 16.87 -27.69 3.37
N LEU A 337 15.67 -27.11 3.51
CA LEU A 337 14.57 -27.74 4.23
C LEU A 337 14.09 -29.00 3.49
N PRO A 338 14.11 -30.20 4.10
CA PRO A 338 13.59 -31.41 3.47
C PRO A 338 12.09 -31.29 3.19
N ASP A 339 11.62 -31.81 2.04
CA ASP A 339 10.21 -31.71 1.63
C ASP A 339 9.24 -32.28 2.68
N GLN A 340 9.65 -33.35 3.35
CA GLN A 340 8.88 -34.01 4.42
C GLN A 340 8.63 -33.11 5.64
N LEU A 341 9.44 -32.05 5.83
CA LEU A 341 9.33 -31.12 6.95
C LEU A 341 8.62 -29.81 6.57
N VAL A 342 8.35 -29.56 5.29
CA VAL A 342 7.73 -28.31 4.82
C VAL A 342 6.37 -28.09 5.48
N GLY A 343 5.51 -29.11 5.57
CA GLY A 343 4.20 -28.99 6.22
C GLY A 343 4.28 -28.59 7.69
N ARG A 344 5.29 -29.10 8.43
CA ARG A 344 5.52 -28.74 9.83
C ARG A 344 5.99 -27.29 9.98
N GLU A 345 6.83 -26.82 9.06
CA GLU A 345 7.29 -25.43 9.06
C GLU A 345 6.18 -24.46 8.66
N ILE A 346 5.26 -24.86 7.77
CA ILE A 346 4.04 -24.10 7.46
C ILE A 346 3.22 -23.88 8.73
N ASP A 347 2.90 -24.94 9.45
CA ASP A 347 2.12 -24.88 10.70
C ASP A 347 2.79 -23.95 11.74
N ARG A 348 4.09 -24.13 11.95
CA ARG A 348 4.88 -23.31 12.88
C ARG A 348 4.86 -21.84 12.51
N ALA A 349 5.10 -21.51 11.25
CA ALA A 349 5.21 -20.13 10.80
C ALA A 349 3.86 -19.41 10.78
N LEU A 350 2.77 -20.10 10.40
CA LEU A 350 1.42 -19.54 10.48
C LEU A 350 1.01 -19.28 11.93
N THR A 351 1.30 -20.22 12.84
CA THR A 351 1.06 -20.04 14.29
C THR A 351 1.80 -18.81 14.81
N LEU A 352 3.08 -18.67 14.47
CA LEU A 352 3.88 -17.51 14.84
C LEU A 352 3.30 -16.20 14.27
N ALA A 353 2.84 -16.22 13.02
CA ALA A 353 2.25 -15.06 12.38
C ALA A 353 0.95 -14.60 13.08
N PHE A 354 0.09 -15.51 13.54
CA PHE A 354 -1.05 -15.12 14.38
C PHE A 354 -0.63 -14.55 15.75
N GLN A 355 0.50 -14.99 16.30
CA GLN A 355 0.96 -14.48 17.61
C GLN A 355 1.64 -13.11 17.52
N GLN A 356 2.22 -12.78 16.36
CA GLN A 356 3.18 -11.67 16.23
C GLN A 356 2.89 -10.71 15.06
N ALA A 357 2.06 -11.12 14.10
CA ALA A 357 1.97 -10.49 12.78
C ALA A 357 0.53 -10.40 12.24
N ILE A 358 -0.37 -9.76 13.01
CA ILE A 358 -1.77 -9.61 12.58
C ILE A 358 -2.06 -8.20 12.08
N GLN A 359 -2.78 -8.16 10.97
CA GLN A 359 -3.35 -6.96 10.39
C GLN A 359 -4.86 -7.13 10.21
N VAL A 360 -5.63 -6.08 10.48
CA VAL A 360 -7.06 -6.01 10.20
C VAL A 360 -7.26 -5.03 9.04
N VAL A 361 -7.94 -5.48 7.99
CA VAL A 361 -8.26 -4.70 6.80
C VAL A 361 -9.76 -4.51 6.70
N LEU A 362 -10.20 -3.26 6.58
CA LEU A 362 -11.57 -2.90 6.24
C LEU A 362 -11.61 -2.46 4.77
N ILE A 363 -12.46 -3.09 3.97
CA ILE A 363 -12.76 -2.66 2.60
C ILE A 363 -14.21 -2.15 2.58
N ILE A 364 -14.38 -0.86 2.29
CA ILE A 364 -15.68 -0.17 2.40
C ILE A 364 -15.93 0.78 1.25
N ASP A 365 -17.20 1.12 0.97
CA ASP A 365 -17.57 2.03 -0.12
C ASP A 365 -17.38 3.52 0.18
N ASP A 366 -17.40 3.89 1.46
CA ASP A 366 -17.21 5.26 1.94
C ASP A 366 -16.66 5.26 3.36
N LEU A 367 -15.71 6.14 3.66
CA LEU A 367 -15.16 6.31 5.01
C LEU A 367 -14.47 7.67 5.10
N SER A 368 -14.82 8.49 6.09
CA SER A 368 -14.11 9.75 6.32
C SER A 368 -12.77 9.52 7.04
N ASN A 369 -11.84 10.47 6.92
CA ASN A 369 -10.56 10.39 7.62
C ASN A 369 -10.73 10.31 9.15
N GLU A 370 -11.65 11.10 9.72
CA GLU A 370 -11.97 11.04 11.17
C GLU A 370 -12.49 9.66 11.60
N GLN A 371 -13.32 9.01 10.77
CA GLN A 371 -13.82 7.66 11.05
C GLN A 371 -12.69 6.63 10.95
N LYS A 372 -11.83 6.74 9.93
CA LYS A 372 -10.66 5.89 9.75
C LYS A 372 -9.71 6.00 10.94
N ASP A 373 -9.40 7.20 11.41
CA ASP A 373 -8.53 7.43 12.57
C ASP A 373 -9.15 6.86 13.85
N THR A 374 -10.47 7.05 14.03
CA THR A 374 -11.20 6.47 15.16
C THR A 374 -11.08 4.95 15.18
N ILE A 375 -11.32 4.28 14.05
CA ILE A 375 -11.19 2.83 13.94
C ILE A 375 -9.73 2.42 14.17
N SER A 376 -8.78 3.13 13.56
CA SER A 376 -7.35 2.85 13.71
C SER A 376 -6.92 2.87 15.16
N ASN A 377 -7.30 3.90 15.92
CA ASN A 377 -6.99 4.03 17.34
C ASN A 377 -7.59 2.89 18.17
N VAL A 378 -8.83 2.50 17.87
CA VAL A 378 -9.49 1.39 18.56
C VAL A 378 -8.76 0.07 18.28
N ILE A 379 -8.44 -0.24 17.03
CA ILE A 379 -7.79 -1.50 16.65
C ILE A 379 -6.34 -1.56 17.15
N GLN A 380 -5.60 -0.45 17.06
CA GLN A 380 -4.22 -0.37 17.53
C GLN A 380 -4.10 -0.45 19.07
N SER A 381 -5.21 -0.29 19.81
CA SER A 381 -5.21 -0.52 21.26
C SER A 381 -5.01 -2.00 21.65
N PHE A 382 -5.30 -2.93 20.73
CA PHE A 382 -5.08 -4.36 20.93
C PHE A 382 -3.63 -4.74 20.64
N LYS A 383 -3.02 -5.52 21.54
CA LYS A 383 -1.60 -5.87 21.50
C LYS A 383 -1.37 -7.36 21.25
N LEU A 384 -0.35 -7.68 20.47
CA LEU A 384 0.11 -9.03 20.19
C LEU A 384 1.11 -9.52 21.25
N GLU A 385 1.56 -10.78 21.16
CA GLU A 385 2.49 -11.35 22.15
C GLU A 385 3.85 -10.62 22.19
N THR A 386 4.22 -9.98 21.09
CA THR A 386 5.43 -9.13 21.00
C THR A 386 5.30 -7.81 21.77
N GLY A 387 4.08 -7.41 22.13
CA GLY A 387 3.75 -6.06 22.62
C GLY A 387 3.41 -5.05 21.53
N ASP A 388 3.55 -5.45 20.26
CA ASP A 388 3.18 -4.61 19.12
C ASP A 388 1.66 -4.49 18.99
N SER A 389 1.22 -3.37 18.43
CA SER A 389 -0.20 -3.15 18.13
C SER A 389 -0.62 -3.97 16.91
N ILE A 390 -1.86 -4.47 16.94
CA ILE A 390 -2.51 -4.99 15.73
C ILE A 390 -2.64 -3.84 14.73
N GLN A 391 -2.18 -4.08 13.50
CA GLN A 391 -2.22 -3.07 12.45
C GLN A 391 -3.64 -2.95 11.88
N PHE A 392 -4.04 -1.73 11.51
CA PHE A 392 -5.30 -1.46 10.82
C PHE A 392 -5.05 -0.78 9.48
N ILE A 393 -5.73 -1.24 8.44
CA ILE A 393 -5.73 -0.59 7.13
C ILE A 393 -7.17 -0.51 6.62
N ALA A 394 -7.55 0.66 6.10
CA ALA A 394 -8.82 0.85 5.43
C ALA A 394 -8.62 1.11 3.93
N TYR A 395 -9.46 0.48 3.12
CA TYR A 395 -9.56 0.70 1.69
C TYR A 395 -10.96 1.19 1.33
N ILE A 396 -11.01 2.31 0.63
CA ILE A 396 -12.27 2.86 0.11
C ILE A 396 -12.37 2.46 -1.35
N VAL A 397 -13.34 1.60 -1.69
CA VAL A 397 -13.58 1.11 -3.04
C VAL A 397 -14.89 1.70 -3.55
N ARG A 398 -14.85 2.38 -4.70
CA ARG A 398 -16.04 2.96 -5.33
C ARG A 398 -16.38 2.23 -6.62
N LEU A 399 -17.67 2.00 -6.84
CA LEU A 399 -18.15 1.49 -8.12
C LEU A 399 -18.35 2.67 -9.07
N GLU A 400 -17.60 2.68 -10.17
CA GLU A 400 -17.61 3.77 -11.14
C GLU A 400 -18.28 3.31 -12.44
N GLN A 401 -19.35 4.00 -12.85
CA GLN A 401 -20.01 3.76 -14.11
C GLN A 401 -19.45 4.71 -15.18
N ARG A 402 -19.01 4.12 -16.29
CA ARG A 402 -18.51 4.84 -17.46
C ARG A 402 -19.61 5.71 -18.09
N ILE A 403 -19.36 7.01 -18.22
CA ILE A 403 -20.24 7.96 -18.92
C ILE A 403 -19.83 8.05 -20.40
N ARG A 404 -18.53 8.27 -20.69
CA ARG A 404 -18.00 8.40 -22.06
C ARG A 404 -16.55 7.93 -22.15
N LEU A 405 -16.18 7.22 -23.22
CA LEU A 405 -14.79 7.03 -23.62
C LEU A 405 -14.42 8.13 -24.62
N LEU A 406 -13.30 8.79 -24.39
CA LEU A 406 -12.75 9.82 -25.26
C LEU A 406 -11.57 9.27 -26.09
N ASP A 407 -10.72 8.46 -25.47
CA ASP A 407 -9.51 7.90 -26.09
C ASP A 407 -9.08 6.62 -25.36
N ALA A 408 -8.72 5.56 -26.09
CA ALA A 408 -8.27 4.29 -25.52
C ALA A 408 -6.77 4.30 -25.17
N GLU A 409 -5.99 5.22 -25.74
CA GLU A 409 -4.53 5.34 -25.56
C GLU A 409 -4.15 6.37 -24.49
N ALA A 410 -5.13 7.05 -23.90
CA ALA A 410 -4.92 7.98 -22.81
C ALA A 410 -4.67 7.24 -21.47
N GLU A 411 -4.21 7.96 -20.44
CA GLU A 411 -3.85 7.35 -19.14
C GLU A 411 -4.88 7.67 -18.03
N TYR A 412 -5.55 8.81 -18.09
CA TYR A 412 -6.32 9.34 -16.96
C TYR A 412 -7.83 9.24 -17.15
N ALA A 413 -8.57 8.93 -16.11
CA ALA A 413 -10.02 9.01 -16.08
C ALA A 413 -10.47 10.22 -15.26
N LEU A 414 -11.52 10.92 -15.70
CA LEU A 414 -12.18 11.95 -14.91
C LEU A 414 -13.43 11.38 -14.26
N SER A 415 -13.42 11.20 -12.95
CA SER A 415 -14.65 10.90 -12.20
C SER A 415 -15.34 12.20 -11.78
N VAL A 416 -16.65 12.27 -11.96
CA VAL A 416 -17.50 13.29 -11.30
C VAL A 416 -18.03 12.66 -10.01
N GLN A 417 -17.81 13.35 -8.90
CA GLN A 417 -18.28 12.93 -7.57
C GLN A 417 -19.67 13.46 -7.27
#